data_AF-A0A8I2E3W3-F1
#
_entry.id   AF-A0A8I2E3W3-F1
#
_cell.length_a   1.000
_cell.length_b   1.000
_cell.length_c   1.000
_cell.angle_alpha   90.00
_cell.angle_beta   90.00
_cell.angle_gamma   90.00
#
_symmetry.space_group_name_H-M   'P 1'
#
loop_
_entity.id
_entity.type
_entity.pdbx_description
1 polymer ?
#
loop_
_entity_poly.entity_id
_entity_poly.type
_entity_poly.pdbx_seq_one_letter_code
_entity_poly.pdbx_strand_id
1 'polypeptide(L)'
;MTGGKGSPPAARVLINEIEGHLLVAAARAQGRTAAARFTAPFDWLDDDRRREVEERFEAEYLALARSSWQRTAERAGRLRGEYEERYRALRRRLLAGFLLGACAVLGYAGVLLLVPVLGRG
;
A
#
# COMPACT_ATOMS: atom_id res chain seq x y z
N MET A 1 -14.49 -17.45 -3.08
CA MET A 1 -13.98 -16.41 -4.01
C MET A 1 -15.05 -15.34 -4.18
N THR A 2 -15.27 -14.53 -3.14
CA THR A 2 -16.28 -13.45 -3.15
C THR A 2 -15.54 -12.12 -3.25
N GLY A 3 -15.70 -11.46 -4.39
CA GLY A 3 -15.15 -10.15 -4.68
C GLY A 3 -15.42 -9.17 -3.53
N GLY A 4 -14.35 -8.52 -3.08
CA GLY A 4 -14.39 -7.48 -2.08
C GLY A 4 -15.31 -6.36 -2.56
N LYS A 5 -16.55 -6.36 -2.07
CA LYS A 5 -17.38 -5.17 -2.07
C LYS A 5 -16.61 -4.13 -1.29
N GLY A 6 -16.21 -3.06 -1.97
CA GLY A 6 -15.46 -2.00 -1.35
C GLY A 6 -16.21 -1.52 -0.12
N SER A 7 -15.65 -1.76 1.06
CA SER A 7 -16.18 -1.23 2.30
C SER A 7 -16.45 0.26 2.09
N PRO A 8 -17.60 0.80 2.55
CA PRO A 8 -17.94 2.20 2.36
C PRO A 8 -16.75 3.06 2.84
N PRO A 9 -16.51 4.22 2.21
CA PRO A 9 -15.32 5.04 2.51
C PRO A 9 -15.15 5.29 4.01
N ALA A 10 -16.25 5.45 4.75
CA ALA A 10 -16.25 5.56 6.21
C ALA A 10 -15.69 4.31 6.93
N ALA A 11 -16.06 3.10 6.51
CA ALA A 11 -15.56 1.87 7.11
C ALA A 11 -14.05 1.67 6.85
N ARG A 12 -13.54 2.09 5.69
CA ARG A 12 -12.10 2.05 5.41
C ARG A 12 -11.30 3.04 6.26
N VAL A 13 -11.84 4.24 6.44
CA VAL A 13 -11.24 5.25 7.32
C VAL A 13 -11.16 4.74 8.75
N LEU A 14 -12.26 4.18 9.27
CA LEU A 14 -12.30 3.60 10.61
C LEU A 14 -11.30 2.46 10.78
N ILE A 15 -11.23 1.53 9.83
CA ILE A 15 -10.26 0.42 9.88
C ILE A 15 -8.82 0.95 9.94
N ASN A 16 -8.49 1.94 9.11
CA ASN A 16 -7.14 2.52 9.09
C ASN A 16 -6.80 3.23 10.41
N GLU A 17 -7.77 3.90 11.02
CA GLU A 17 -7.59 4.55 12.33
C GLU A 17 -7.37 3.52 13.44
N ILE A 18 -8.17 2.45 13.47
CA ILE A 18 -8.00 1.33 14.41
C ILE A 18 -6.65 0.66 14.21
N GLU A 19 -6.27 0.35 12.97
CA GLU A 19 -4.98 -0.27 12.65
C GLU A 19 -3.81 0.62 13.10
N GLY A 20 -3.90 1.93 12.85
CA GLY A 20 -2.92 2.90 13.33
C GLY A 20 -2.81 2.90 14.87
N HIS A 21 -3.93 2.88 15.57
CA HIS A 21 -3.95 2.83 17.04
C HIS A 21 -3.33 1.52 17.56
N LEU A 22 -3.68 0.39 16.96
CA LEU A 22 -3.15 -0.93 17.33
C LEU A 22 -1.64 -1.03 17.09
N LEU A 23 -1.14 -0.48 15.98
CA LEU A 23 0.30 -0.44 15.70
C LEU A 23 1.07 0.35 16.76
N VAL A 24 0.56 1.52 17.15
CA VAL A 24 1.19 2.35 18.20
C VAL A 24 1.13 1.64 19.56
N ALA A 25 -0.01 1.04 19.90
CA ALA A 25 -0.16 0.29 21.15
C ALA A 25 0.80 -0.91 21.21
N ALA A 26 0.93 -1.65 20.11
CA ALA A 26 1.87 -2.76 19.99
C ALA A 26 3.33 -2.30 20.14
N ALA A 27 3.72 -1.20 19.50
CA ALA A 27 5.08 -0.67 19.62
C ALA A 27 5.42 -0.23 21.05
N ARG A 28 4.48 0.37 21.79
CA ARG A 28 4.67 0.68 23.22
C ARG A 28 4.86 -0.57 24.07
N ALA A 29 4.03 -1.59 23.86
CA ALA A 29 4.17 -2.86 24.58
C ALA A 29 5.51 -3.55 24.29
N GLN A 30 5.95 -3.54 23.03
CA GLN A 30 7.26 -4.06 22.62
C GLN A 30 8.41 -3.23 23.21
N GLY A 31 8.30 -1.91 23.19
CA GLY A 31 9.28 -0.99 23.78
C GLY A 31 9.50 -1.26 25.26
N ARG A 32 8.43 -1.35 26.05
CA ARG A 32 8.50 -1.71 27.49
C ARG A 32 9.12 -3.08 27.72
N THR A 33 8.73 -4.08 26.92
CA THR A 33 9.29 -5.44 27.03
C THR A 33 10.78 -5.47 26.70
N ALA A 34 11.18 -4.74 25.65
CA ALA A 34 12.57 -4.62 25.23
C ALA A 34 13.40 -3.84 26.26
N ALA A 35 12.84 -2.78 26.85
CA ALA A 35 13.47 -2.01 27.93
C ALA A 35 13.74 -2.90 29.15
N ALA A 36 12.72 -3.61 29.64
CA ALA A 36 12.86 -4.51 30.79
C ALA A 36 13.86 -5.64 30.52
N ARG A 37 13.90 -6.17 29.29
CA ARG A 37 14.88 -7.18 28.88
C ARG A 37 16.30 -6.60 28.80
N PHE A 38 16.43 -5.36 28.34
CA PHE A 38 17.71 -4.67 28.24
C PHE A 38 18.28 -4.36 29.61
N THR A 39 17.45 -3.99 30.58
CA THR A 39 17.87 -3.65 31.94
C THR A 39 18.04 -4.84 32.87
N ALA A 40 17.38 -5.97 32.60
CA ALA A 40 17.43 -7.17 33.43
C ALA A 40 18.86 -7.67 33.79
N PRO A 41 19.88 -7.57 32.92
CA PRO A 41 21.24 -7.98 33.26
C PRO A 41 22.00 -7.00 34.18
N PHE A 42 21.49 -5.78 34.40
CA PHE A 42 22.16 -4.78 35.24
C PHE A 42 21.67 -4.84 36.68
N ASP A 43 22.06 -5.89 37.38
CA ASP A 43 21.79 -6.14 38.80
C ASP A 43 22.32 -5.07 39.76
N TRP A 44 23.30 -4.27 39.33
CA TRP A 44 23.86 -3.14 40.06
C TRP A 44 23.06 -1.84 39.94
N LEU A 45 22.06 -1.77 39.06
CA LEU A 45 21.17 -0.61 39.00
C LEU A 45 20.13 -0.70 40.11
N ASP A 46 20.03 0.38 40.89
CA ASP A 46 18.88 0.61 41.75
C ASP A 46 17.58 0.73 40.95
N ASP A 47 16.45 0.33 41.56
CA ASP A 47 15.14 0.29 40.91
C ASP A 47 14.72 1.64 40.31
N ASP A 48 15.05 2.76 40.96
CA ASP A 48 14.68 4.08 40.44
C ASP A 48 15.50 4.44 39.19
N ARG A 49 16.80 4.12 39.20
CA ARG A 49 17.68 4.31 38.02
C ARG A 49 17.26 3.38 36.88
N ARG A 50 16.85 2.16 37.22
CA ARG A 50 16.39 1.18 36.24
C ARG A 50 15.15 1.69 35.52
N ARG A 51 14.15 2.21 36.25
CA ARG A 51 12.95 2.81 35.65
C ARG A 51 13.28 3.98 34.73
N GLU A 52 14.17 4.87 35.15
CA GLU A 52 14.58 6.01 34.31
C GLU A 52 15.20 5.53 32.98
N VAL A 53 16.08 4.53 33.04
CA VAL A 53 16.68 3.93 31.83
C VAL A 53 15.63 3.26 30.96
N GLU A 54 14.67 2.54 31.56
CA GLU A 54 13.59 1.88 30.83
C GLU A 54 12.68 2.88 30.11
N GLU A 55 12.31 3.98 30.76
CA GLU A 55 11.49 5.05 30.16
C GLU A 55 12.21 5.73 28.99
N ARG A 56 13.51 6.04 29.16
CA ARG A 56 14.34 6.60 28.08
C ARG A 56 14.49 5.63 26.91
N PHE A 57 14.71 4.35 27.21
CA PHE A 57 14.79 3.31 26.20
C PHE A 57 13.47 3.18 25.42
N GLU A 58 12.32 3.18 26.12
CA GLU A 58 11.01 3.13 25.46
C GLU A 58 10.81 4.32 24.51
N ALA A 59 11.17 5.53 24.95
CA ALA A 59 11.06 6.73 24.12
C ALA A 59 11.89 6.62 22.83
N GLU A 60 13.15 6.18 22.94
CA GLU A 60 14.04 5.96 21.78
C GLU A 60 13.54 4.83 20.87
N TYR A 61 13.04 3.74 21.47
CA TYR A 61 12.44 2.62 20.73
C TYR A 61 11.26 3.10 19.88
N LEU A 62 10.37 3.91 20.45
CA LEU A 62 9.22 4.47 19.73
C LEU A 62 9.63 5.45 18.63
N ALA A 63 10.65 6.29 18.87
CA ALA A 63 11.20 7.18 17.86
C ALA A 63 11.77 6.38 16.67
N LEU A 64 12.54 5.32 16.96
CA LEU A 64 13.10 4.44 15.93
C LEU A 64 12.00 3.71 15.15
N ALA A 65 11.02 3.13 15.84
CA ALA A 65 9.87 2.46 15.23
C ALA A 65 9.12 3.40 14.27
N ARG A 66 8.83 4.63 14.72
CA ARG A 66 8.19 5.66 13.90
C ARG A 66 8.98 5.97 12.64
N SER A 67 10.29 6.18 12.75
CA SER A 67 11.14 6.47 11.59
C SER A 67 11.20 5.31 10.59
N SER A 68 11.18 4.06 11.10
CA SER A 68 11.16 2.85 10.27
C SER A 68 9.86 2.75 9.47
N TRP A 69 8.72 2.98 10.11
CA TRP A 69 7.42 2.99 9.45
C TRP A 69 7.31 4.10 8.41
N GLN A 70 7.79 5.31 8.71
CA GLN A 70 7.81 6.43 7.75
C GLN A 70 8.61 6.08 6.50
N ARG A 71 9.83 5.55 6.65
CA ARG A 71 10.65 5.09 5.52
C ARG A 71 9.97 4.00 4.71
N THR A 72 9.31 3.07 5.39
CA THR A 72 8.56 1.98 4.73
C THR A 72 7.38 2.52 3.95
N ALA A 73 6.59 3.44 4.53
CA ALA A 73 5.46 4.07 3.89
C ALA A 73 5.89 4.88 2.65
N GLU A 74 6.97 5.65 2.76
CA GLU A 74 7.55 6.37 1.63
C GLU A 74 8.00 5.43 0.52
N ARG A 75 8.70 4.33 0.86
CA ARG A 75 9.16 3.35 -0.11
C ARG A 75 8.00 2.65 -0.80
N ALA A 76 6.96 2.28 -0.06
CA ALA A 76 5.74 1.70 -0.60
C ALA A 76 5.03 2.68 -1.54
N GLY A 77 4.97 3.97 -1.19
CA GLY A 77 4.44 5.03 -2.05
C GLY A 77 5.21 5.18 -3.35
N ARG A 78 6.55 5.21 -3.29
CA ARG A 78 7.42 5.26 -4.48
C ARG A 78 7.21 4.05 -5.39
N LEU A 79 7.22 2.84 -4.83
CA LEU A 79 6.96 1.61 -5.58
C LEU A 79 5.59 1.67 -6.25
N ARG A 80 4.55 2.05 -5.51
CA ARG A 80 3.18 2.15 -6.04
C ARG A 80 3.10 3.13 -7.21
N GLY A 81 3.77 4.29 -7.11
CA GLY A 81 3.87 5.25 -8.21
C GLY A 81 4.50 4.64 -9.47
N GLU A 82 5.68 4.03 -9.33
CA GLU A 82 6.38 3.37 -10.45
C GLU A 82 5.52 2.27 -11.12
N TYR A 83 4.80 1.47 -10.33
CA TYR A 83 3.89 0.43 -10.86
C TYR A 83 2.66 1.03 -11.54
N GLU A 84 2.05 2.06 -10.96
CA GLU A 84 0.88 2.72 -11.55
C GLU A 84 1.21 3.38 -12.90
N GLU A 85 2.39 3.98 -13.03
CA GLU A 85 2.86 4.55 -14.29
C GLU A 85 3.04 3.48 -15.38
N ARG A 86 3.71 2.36 -15.05
CA ARG A 86 3.86 1.23 -15.96
C ARG A 86 2.52 0.63 -16.35
N TYR A 87 1.60 0.48 -15.39
CA TYR A 87 0.26 -0.03 -15.65
C TYR A 87 -0.55 0.92 -16.55
N ARG A 88 -0.51 2.24 -16.30
CA ARG A 88 -1.15 3.25 -17.15
C ARG A 88 -0.60 3.22 -18.57
N ALA A 89 0.71 3.04 -18.74
CA ALA A 89 1.33 2.89 -20.06
C ALA A 89 0.84 1.63 -20.79
N LEU A 90 0.82 0.47 -20.12
CA LEU A 90 0.34 -0.78 -20.71
C LEU A 90 -1.15 -0.71 -21.06
N ARG A 91 -1.97 -0.18 -20.15
CA ARG A 91 -3.41 0.03 -20.36
C ARG A 91 -3.66 0.91 -21.58
N ARG A 92 -2.93 2.02 -21.74
CA ARG A 92 -3.04 2.88 -22.93
C ARG A 92 -2.71 2.14 -24.22
N ARG A 93 -1.65 1.32 -24.23
CA ARG A 93 -1.26 0.53 -25.41
C ARG A 93 -2.32 -0.51 -25.77
N LEU A 94 -2.87 -1.21 -24.79
CA LEU A 94 -3.94 -2.18 -25.01
C LEU A 94 -5.22 -1.52 -25.53
N LEU A 95 -5.61 -0.38 -24.94
CA LEU A 95 -6.77 0.37 -25.42
C LEU A 95 -6.57 0.90 -26.83
N ALA A 96 -5.39 1.43 -27.16
CA ALA A 96 -5.07 1.89 -28.51
C ALA A 96 -5.12 0.73 -29.52
N GLY A 97 -4.51 -0.42 -29.20
CA GLY A 97 -4.56 -1.62 -30.03
C GLY A 97 -5.98 -2.14 -30.23
N PHE A 98 -6.79 -2.17 -29.17
CA PHE A 98 -8.19 -2.56 -29.23
C PHE A 98 -9.02 -1.61 -30.12
N LEU A 99 -8.86 -0.30 -29.96
CA LEU A 99 -9.55 0.69 -30.79
C LEU A 99 -9.13 0.60 -32.26
N LEU A 100 -7.85 0.44 -32.55
CA LEU A 100 -7.35 0.24 -33.92
C LEU A 100 -7.90 -1.05 -34.53
N GLY A 101 -7.90 -2.16 -33.78
CA GLY A 101 -8.49 -3.43 -34.21
C GLY A 101 -9.99 -3.30 -34.48
N ALA A 102 -10.73 -2.63 -33.60
CA ALA A 102 -12.16 -2.39 -33.80
C ALA A 102 -12.43 -1.55 -35.06
N CYS A 103 -11.68 -0.46 -35.28
CA CYS A 103 -11.78 0.33 -36.50
C CYS A 103 -11.47 -0.48 -37.76
N ALA A 104 -10.44 -1.35 -37.73
CA ALA A 104 -10.10 -2.21 -38.85
C ALA A 104 -11.20 -3.22 -39.18
N VAL A 105 -11.78 -3.87 -38.17
CA VAL A 105 -12.90 -4.80 -38.33
C VAL A 105 -14.13 -4.10 -38.89
N LEU A 106 -14.49 -2.94 -38.34
CA LEU A 106 -15.62 -2.15 -38.83
C LEU A 106 -15.41 -1.67 -40.27
N GLY A 107 -14.20 -1.20 -40.59
CA GLY A 107 -13.84 -0.78 -41.96
C GLY A 107 -13.92 -1.95 -42.93
N TYR A 108 -13.37 -3.11 -42.57
CA TYR A 108 -13.43 -4.31 -43.41
C TYR A 108 -14.87 -4.81 -43.62
N ALA A 109 -15.68 -4.85 -42.56
CA ALA A 109 -17.09 -5.19 -42.66
C ALA A 109 -17.86 -4.20 -43.55
N GLY A 110 -17.57 -2.90 -43.45
CA GLY A 110 -18.15 -1.87 -44.31
C GLY A 110 -17.80 -2.06 -45.78
N VAL A 111 -16.54 -2.34 -46.10
CA VAL A 111 -16.09 -2.65 -47.48
C VAL A 111 -16.78 -3.91 -48.00
N LEU A 112 -16.83 -4.98 -47.21
CA LEU A 112 -17.51 -6.23 -47.57
C LEU A 112 -19.01 -6.07 -47.81
N LEU A 113 -19.67 -5.11 -47.14
CA LEU A 113 -21.09 -4.79 -47.37
C LEU A 113 -21.30 -3.88 -48.58
N LEU A 114 -20.34 -3.02 -48.92
CA LEU A 114 -20.40 -2.11 -50.07
C LEU A 114 -20.09 -2.81 -51.40
N VAL A 115 -19.15 -3.76 -51.41
CA VAL A 115 -18.78 -4.56 -52.60
C VAL A 115 -19.98 -5.27 -53.26
N PRO A 116 -20.87 -5.98 -52.54
CA PRO A 116 -22.04 -6.62 -53.13
C PRO A 116 -23.12 -5.63 -53.56
N VAL A 117 -23.15 -4.40 -53.02
CA VAL A 117 -24.07 -3.34 -53.45
C VAL A 117 -23.62 -2.71 -54.77
N LEU A 118 -22.31 -2.53 -54.96
CA LEU A 118 -21.74 -1.99 -56.20
C LEU A 118 -21.71 -3.02 -57.34
N GLY A 119 -21.60 -4.31 -57.03
CA GLY A 119 -21.62 -5.40 -58.01
C GLY A 119 -23.03 -5.84 -58.47
N ARG A 120 -24.09 -5.19 -57.98
CA ARG A 120 -25.48 -5.49 -58.31
C ARG A 120 -26.18 -4.38 -59.12
N GLY A 121 -25.44 -3.34 -59.51
CA GLY A 121 -25.91 -2.21 -60.33
C GLY A 121 -25.55 -2.36 -61.79
#